data_AF-A0A1G9UCN3-F1
#
_entry.id   AF-A0A1G9UCN3-F1
#
_cell.length_a   1.000
_cell.length_b   1.000
_cell.length_c   1.000
_cell.angle_alpha   90.00
_cell.angle_beta   90.00
_cell.angle_gamma   90.00
#
_symmetry.space_group_name_H-M   'P 1'
#
loop_
_entity.id
_entity.type
_entity.pdbx_description
1 polymer ?
#
loop_
_entity_poly.entity_id
_entity_poly.type
_entity_poly.pdbx_seq_one_letter_code
_entity_poly.pdbx_strand_id
1 'polypeptide(L)'
;MALDPIIRLRQMALMAAVESAAGTFVLPAAADALEVGNVTITPTEGEEVEYDIVRPHFGANESVLVTRYRKMAFRVGLAGVGMAGSLPGYAKLLRGCGMAATNTPAPDPDPHTLFAPVDDAFESLSLYAVVGRNVYKMPGAAGNVKLEGNARQLPWLNFEFTGAWTPVETVGAMPATAPDFQLPLGVNQANTRVKLGAKHWPCNAFSIDLGNTVTKQDLTEVDNTEITARASTGSITIRNTLASVHDWDALIGAKLAFELVHGQGATNTLTVAAPRAQIGKPTFGEQDGVQMVTLPLKFIPSPAGNDELTLRV
;
A
#
# COMPACT_ATOMS: atom_id res chain seq x y z
N MET A 1 -45.33 -2.62 -0.87
CA MET A 1 -44.00 -2.09 -0.49
C MET A 1 -43.04 -2.55 -1.58
N ALA A 2 -42.46 -1.62 -2.35
CA ALA A 2 -41.41 -2.01 -3.29
C ALA A 2 -40.22 -2.52 -2.46
N LEU A 3 -39.61 -3.62 -2.86
CA LEU A 3 -38.41 -4.12 -2.20
C LEU A 3 -37.27 -3.13 -2.46
N ASP A 4 -36.52 -2.79 -1.42
CA ASP A 4 -35.35 -1.93 -1.57
C ASP A 4 -34.33 -2.58 -2.53
N PRO A 5 -33.66 -1.79 -3.38
CA PRO A 5 -32.72 -2.32 -4.36
C PRO A 5 -31.52 -2.98 -3.65
N ILE A 6 -31.19 -4.20 -4.08
CA ILE A 6 -30.02 -4.92 -3.56
C ILE A 6 -28.75 -4.33 -4.17
N ILE A 7 -27.87 -3.82 -3.31
CA ILE A 7 -26.54 -3.33 -3.68
C ILE A 7 -25.54 -4.49 -3.68
N ARG A 8 -24.80 -4.67 -4.77
CA ARG A 8 -23.81 -5.74 -4.92
C ARG A 8 -22.39 -5.16 -4.89
N LEU A 9 -21.59 -5.58 -3.91
CA LEU A 9 -20.21 -5.10 -3.75
C LEU A 9 -19.29 -5.47 -4.94
N ARG A 10 -19.52 -6.63 -5.58
CA ARG A 10 -18.77 -7.03 -6.80
C ARG A 10 -19.08 -6.16 -8.03
N GLN A 11 -20.09 -5.30 -7.95
CA GLN A 11 -20.40 -4.29 -8.97
C GLN A 11 -19.99 -2.92 -8.41
N MET A 12 -18.68 -2.71 -8.34
CA MET A 12 -18.11 -1.47 -7.85
C MET A 12 -17.08 -0.90 -8.81
N ALA A 13 -16.96 0.42 -8.81
CA ALA A 13 -15.86 1.13 -9.46
C ALA A 13 -15.07 1.86 -8.38
N LEU A 14 -13.74 1.70 -8.40
CA LEU A 14 -12.83 2.45 -7.54
C LEU A 14 -11.88 3.26 -8.41
N MET A 15 -11.70 4.53 -8.08
CA MET A 15 -10.82 5.46 -8.79
C MET A 15 -10.02 6.31 -7.79
N ALA A 16 -8.83 6.75 -8.20
CA ALA A 16 -7.98 7.63 -7.41
C ALA A 16 -7.39 8.75 -8.29
N ALA A 17 -7.58 10.00 -7.87
CA ALA A 17 -6.97 11.17 -8.49
C ALA A 17 -6.00 11.84 -7.51
N VAL A 18 -4.91 12.42 -8.01
CA VAL A 18 -3.98 13.21 -7.20
C VAL A 18 -4.53 14.63 -7.06
N GLU A 19 -4.48 15.18 -5.85
CA GLU A 19 -4.97 16.52 -5.56
C GLU A 19 -3.89 17.57 -5.84
N SER A 20 -4.28 18.70 -6.46
CA SER A 20 -3.38 19.86 -6.60
C SER A 20 -3.26 20.66 -5.30
N ALA A 21 -4.28 20.58 -4.44
CA ALA A 21 -4.32 21.15 -3.10
C ALA A 21 -5.03 20.15 -2.18
N ALA A 22 -4.38 19.80 -1.07
CA ALA A 22 -4.86 18.77 -0.17
C ALA A 22 -6.27 19.09 0.37
N GLY A 23 -7.13 18.06 0.42
CA GLY A 23 -8.50 18.17 0.89
C GLY A 23 -9.48 18.73 -0.15
N THR A 24 -9.00 19.17 -1.32
CA THR A 24 -9.87 19.66 -2.40
C THR A 24 -10.21 18.50 -3.33
N PHE A 25 -11.46 18.03 -3.28
CA PHE A 25 -11.89 16.88 -4.07
C PHE A 25 -11.69 17.10 -5.58
N VAL A 26 -10.94 16.21 -6.21
CA VAL A 26 -10.75 16.13 -7.66
C VAL A 26 -11.58 14.97 -8.20
N LEU A 27 -12.46 15.27 -9.17
CA LEU A 27 -13.25 14.23 -9.82
C LEU A 27 -12.34 13.36 -10.71
N PRO A 28 -12.24 12.05 -10.48
CA PRO A 28 -11.39 11.18 -11.28
C PRO A 28 -11.91 10.98 -12.71
N ALA A 29 -11.00 10.81 -13.66
CA ALA A 29 -11.28 10.43 -15.04
C ALA A 29 -11.40 8.89 -15.18
N ALA A 30 -11.87 8.42 -16.33
CA ALA A 30 -12.00 6.97 -16.59
C ALA A 30 -10.66 6.21 -16.49
N ALA A 31 -9.55 6.86 -16.85
CA ALA A 31 -8.18 6.32 -16.76
C ALA A 31 -7.64 6.24 -15.30
N ASP A 32 -8.35 6.82 -14.34
CA ASP A 32 -8.01 6.77 -12.91
C ASP A 32 -8.60 5.54 -12.22
N ALA A 33 -9.30 4.69 -12.98
CA ALA A 33 -9.89 3.45 -12.48
C ALA A 33 -8.81 2.44 -12.04
N LEU A 34 -9.13 1.72 -10.97
CA LEU A 34 -8.23 0.76 -10.33
C LEU A 34 -8.79 -0.66 -10.42
N GLU A 35 -7.92 -1.63 -10.73
CA GLU A 35 -8.25 -3.05 -10.55
C GLU A 35 -7.97 -3.47 -9.12
N VAL A 36 -9.05 -3.67 -8.34
CA VAL A 36 -8.96 -3.95 -6.91
C VAL A 36 -9.59 -5.26 -6.50
N GLY A 37 -8.98 -5.89 -5.51
CA GLY A 37 -9.53 -7.02 -4.75
C GLY A 37 -9.72 -6.66 -3.28
N ASN A 38 -10.50 -7.50 -2.59
CA ASN A 38 -10.69 -7.44 -1.14
C ASN A 38 -10.99 -6.03 -0.59
N VAL A 39 -11.96 -5.34 -1.20
CA VAL A 39 -12.28 -3.96 -0.84
C VAL A 39 -13.13 -3.91 0.43
N THR A 40 -12.69 -3.08 1.37
CA THR A 40 -13.43 -2.72 2.59
C THR A 40 -13.57 -1.20 2.64
N ILE A 41 -14.80 -0.71 2.79
CA ILE A 41 -15.12 0.71 2.95
C ILE A 41 -15.74 0.87 4.33
N THR A 42 -15.09 1.63 5.22
CA THR A 42 -15.64 1.99 6.53
C THR A 42 -16.35 3.34 6.40
N PRO A 43 -17.70 3.39 6.32
CA PRO A 43 -18.41 4.57 5.81
C PRO A 43 -18.27 5.82 6.69
N THR A 44 -18.09 5.64 7.99
CA THR A 44 -17.85 6.69 8.99
C THR A 44 -17.02 6.07 10.09
N GLU A 45 -15.96 6.76 10.47
CA GLU A 45 -15.09 6.43 11.59
C GLU A 45 -14.74 7.74 12.32
N GLY A 46 -14.41 7.64 13.60
CA GLY A 46 -14.28 8.80 14.45
C GLY A 46 -14.31 8.44 15.93
N GLU A 47 -14.02 9.43 16.74
CA GLU A 47 -14.09 9.37 18.20
C GLU A 47 -15.43 9.96 18.66
N GLU A 48 -16.01 9.30 19.65
CA GLU A 48 -17.21 9.76 20.32
C GLU A 48 -16.87 10.11 21.77
N VAL A 49 -17.35 11.26 22.23
CA VAL A 49 -17.24 11.67 23.63
C VAL A 49 -18.60 11.51 24.27
N GLU A 50 -18.65 10.74 25.34
CA GLU A 50 -19.86 10.57 26.15
C GLU A 50 -20.12 11.84 26.96
N TYR A 51 -21.37 12.29 26.95
CA TYR A 51 -21.82 13.39 27.78
C TYR A 51 -22.18 12.87 29.17
N ASP A 52 -21.16 12.77 30.03
CA ASP A 52 -21.24 12.18 31.38
C ASP A 52 -22.06 13.05 32.36
N ILE A 53 -23.38 12.98 32.25
CA ILE A 53 -24.33 13.59 33.18
C ILE A 53 -24.74 12.55 34.24
N VAL A 54 -24.58 12.92 35.51
CA VAL A 54 -25.15 12.14 36.62
C VAL A 54 -26.67 12.29 36.65
N ARG A 55 -27.38 11.19 36.41
CA ARG A 55 -28.85 11.10 36.47
C ARG A 55 -29.31 10.26 37.67
N PRO A 56 -30.54 10.46 38.20
CA PRO A 56 -31.07 9.68 39.34
C PRO A 56 -31.38 8.21 39.03
N HIS A 57 -31.16 7.75 37.79
CA HIS A 57 -31.44 6.41 37.33
C HIS A 57 -30.29 5.89 36.46
N PHE A 58 -30.12 4.57 36.40
CA PHE A 58 -29.15 3.93 35.52
C PHE A 58 -29.60 3.98 34.05
N GLY A 59 -28.65 4.09 33.13
CA GLY A 59 -28.86 4.15 31.68
C GLY A 59 -27.59 4.64 30.96
N ALA A 60 -27.51 4.43 29.64
CA ALA A 60 -26.42 4.99 28.83
C ALA A 60 -26.59 6.50 28.64
N ASN A 61 -25.50 7.26 28.66
CA ASN A 61 -25.56 8.68 28.31
C ASN A 61 -25.50 8.88 26.79
N GLU A 62 -25.85 10.10 26.38
CA GLU A 62 -25.72 10.55 25.00
C GLU A 62 -24.24 10.75 24.66
N SER A 63 -23.80 10.33 23.48
CA SER A 63 -22.47 10.60 22.96
C SER A 63 -22.53 11.62 21.82
N VAL A 64 -21.45 12.39 21.66
CA VAL A 64 -21.26 13.32 20.55
C VAL A 64 -20.03 12.89 19.77
N LEU A 65 -20.19 12.79 18.44
CA LEU A 65 -19.07 12.51 17.54
C LEU A 65 -18.18 13.76 17.44
N VAL A 66 -16.93 13.65 17.90
CA VAL A 66 -15.97 14.76 17.93
C VAL A 66 -15.03 14.78 16.73
N THR A 67 -14.79 13.61 16.12
CA THR A 67 -14.00 13.48 14.90
C THR A 67 -14.73 12.65 13.88
N ARG A 68 -14.54 12.94 12.59
CA ARG A 68 -15.26 12.23 11.53
C ARG A 68 -14.45 12.11 10.26
N TYR A 69 -14.10 10.88 9.91
CA TYR A 69 -13.35 10.57 8.70
C TYR A 69 -13.85 9.26 8.08
N ARG A 70 -13.22 8.85 6.98
CA ARG A 70 -13.51 7.61 6.27
C ARG A 70 -12.22 6.82 6.09
N LYS A 71 -12.32 5.49 6.14
CA LYS A 71 -11.22 4.58 5.80
C LYS A 71 -11.59 3.67 4.65
N MET A 72 -10.61 3.38 3.81
CA MET A 72 -10.73 2.43 2.71
C MET A 72 -9.49 1.54 2.64
N ALA A 73 -9.72 0.24 2.63
CA ALA A 73 -8.68 -0.76 2.47
C ALA A 73 -8.98 -1.63 1.24
N PHE A 74 -7.96 -1.88 0.43
CA PHE A 74 -8.09 -2.71 -0.78
C PHE A 74 -6.72 -3.20 -1.22
N ARG A 75 -6.70 -4.20 -2.10
CA ARG A 75 -5.46 -4.71 -2.69
C ARG A 75 -5.44 -4.59 -4.20
N VAL A 76 -4.26 -4.34 -4.75
CA VAL A 76 -3.99 -4.27 -6.18
C VAL A 76 -2.95 -5.34 -6.52
N GLY A 77 -3.08 -5.97 -7.68
CA GLY A 77 -2.11 -6.97 -8.14
C GLY A 77 -0.74 -6.34 -8.38
N LEU A 78 0.33 -6.99 -7.91
CA LEU A 78 1.69 -6.53 -8.19
C LEU A 78 2.07 -6.89 -9.63
N ALA A 79 1.97 -5.91 -10.53
CA ALA A 79 2.39 -6.05 -11.91
C ALA A 79 3.23 -4.83 -12.33
N GLY A 80 4.08 -4.99 -13.33
CA GLY A 80 4.75 -3.84 -13.94
C GLY A 80 3.90 -3.19 -15.03
N VAL A 81 4.55 -2.60 -16.02
CA VAL A 81 3.88 -1.88 -17.13
C VAL A 81 3.91 -2.66 -18.43
N GLY A 82 2.93 -2.41 -19.31
CA GLY A 82 2.85 -3.03 -20.63
C GLY A 82 3.87 -2.45 -21.62
N MET A 83 4.13 -1.15 -21.54
CA MET A 83 5.16 -0.44 -22.32
C MET A 83 6.19 0.18 -21.37
N ALA A 84 7.47 -0.08 -21.59
CA ALA A 84 8.54 0.42 -20.74
C ALA A 84 8.57 1.97 -20.70
N GLY A 85 8.81 2.54 -19.52
CA GLY A 85 8.73 3.99 -19.28
C GLY A 85 7.31 4.56 -19.16
N SER A 86 6.28 3.70 -19.13
CA SER A 86 4.92 4.10 -18.74
C SER A 86 4.80 4.13 -17.22
N LEU A 87 3.81 4.86 -16.70
CA LEU A 87 3.48 4.82 -15.27
C LEU A 87 2.63 3.58 -14.98
N PRO A 88 2.87 2.84 -13.88
CA PRO A 88 1.98 1.75 -13.46
C PRO A 88 0.61 2.28 -13.01
N GLY A 89 -0.44 1.48 -13.18
CA GLY A 89 -1.81 1.86 -12.78
C GLY A 89 -1.97 2.21 -11.29
N TYR A 90 -1.09 1.70 -10.41
CA TYR A 90 -1.06 2.03 -8.98
C TYR A 90 -0.14 3.21 -8.62
N ALA A 91 0.47 3.91 -9.59
CA ALA A 91 1.42 5.01 -9.34
C ALA A 91 0.84 6.09 -8.43
N LYS A 92 -0.44 6.46 -8.65
CA LYS A 92 -1.13 7.47 -7.82
C LYS A 92 -1.27 7.01 -6.37
N LEU A 93 -1.54 5.72 -6.16
CA LEU A 93 -1.67 5.15 -4.82
C LEU A 93 -0.35 5.21 -4.06
N LEU A 94 0.76 4.85 -4.70
CA LEU A 94 2.10 4.96 -4.09
C LEU A 94 2.43 6.42 -3.73
N ARG A 95 2.02 7.38 -4.56
CA ARG A 95 2.16 8.82 -4.28
C ARG A 95 1.38 9.25 -3.03
N GLY A 96 0.12 8.79 -2.90
CA GLY A 96 -0.68 8.97 -1.69
C GLY A 96 -0.16 8.24 -0.45
N CYS A 97 0.80 7.33 -0.62
CA CYS A 97 1.54 6.70 0.46
C CYS A 97 2.90 7.38 0.72
N GLY A 98 3.11 8.62 0.27
CA GLY A 98 4.35 9.35 0.55
C GLY A 98 5.57 8.86 -0.23
N MET A 99 5.36 8.38 -1.46
CA MET A 99 6.45 8.10 -2.41
C MET A 99 6.41 9.05 -3.61
N ALA A 100 7.48 9.78 -3.88
CA ALA A 100 7.62 10.56 -5.10
C ALA A 100 7.87 9.63 -6.29
N ALA A 101 7.19 9.90 -7.41
CA ALA A 101 7.34 9.15 -8.66
C ALA A 101 8.16 9.95 -9.67
N THR A 102 9.30 9.40 -10.10
CA THR A 102 10.16 9.94 -11.15
C THR A 102 10.10 9.01 -12.35
N ASN A 103 9.47 9.46 -13.44
CA ASN A 103 9.35 8.67 -14.67
C ASN A 103 10.43 9.05 -15.68
N THR A 104 11.14 8.04 -16.18
CA THR A 104 12.05 8.10 -17.32
C THR A 104 11.35 7.42 -18.51
N PRO A 105 10.72 8.19 -19.42
CA PRO A 105 9.96 7.62 -20.52
C PRO A 105 10.87 7.06 -21.63
N ALA A 106 10.34 6.10 -22.39
CA ALA A 106 10.97 5.70 -23.65
C ALA A 106 11.03 6.90 -24.63
N PRO A 107 12.05 7.01 -25.51
CA PRO A 107 13.03 5.99 -25.90
C PRO A 107 14.37 6.01 -25.14
N ASP A 108 14.39 6.33 -23.83
CA ASP A 108 15.59 6.17 -23.00
C ASP A 108 16.17 4.74 -23.08
N PRO A 109 17.50 4.52 -23.01
CA PRO A 109 18.10 3.19 -22.97
C PRO A 109 17.70 2.36 -21.73
N ASP A 110 17.26 3.00 -20.64
CA ASP A 110 16.78 2.36 -19.42
C ASP A 110 15.46 3.00 -18.95
N PRO A 111 14.35 2.86 -19.70
CA PRO A 111 13.09 3.53 -19.38
C PRO A 111 12.40 2.85 -18.20
N HIS A 112 12.09 3.62 -17.15
CA HIS A 112 11.54 3.11 -15.88
C HIS A 112 10.79 4.22 -15.12
N THR A 113 9.93 3.83 -14.18
CA THR A 113 9.44 4.72 -13.13
C THR A 113 10.08 4.33 -11.80
N LEU A 114 10.75 5.29 -11.16
CA LEU A 114 11.30 5.16 -9.82
C LEU A 114 10.36 5.80 -8.80
N PHE A 115 9.99 5.05 -7.76
CA PHE A 115 9.30 5.53 -6.58
C PHE A 115 10.28 5.55 -5.40
N ALA A 116 10.49 6.73 -4.83
CA ALA A 116 11.34 6.94 -3.67
C ALA A 116 10.53 7.61 -2.55
N PRO A 117 10.73 7.21 -1.27
CA PRO A 117 10.09 7.88 -0.14
C PRO A 117 10.43 9.37 -0.08
N VAL A 118 9.48 10.16 0.41
CA VAL A 118 9.68 11.58 0.75
C VAL A 118 9.32 11.82 2.22
N ASP A 119 9.87 12.86 2.83
CA ASP A 119 9.55 13.30 4.20
C ASP A 119 8.80 14.64 4.26
N ASP A 120 8.67 15.32 3.13
CA ASP A 120 7.87 16.52 2.94
C ASP A 120 7.07 16.47 1.64
N ALA A 121 6.33 17.55 1.36
CA ALA A 121 5.56 17.73 0.13
C ALA A 121 4.68 16.51 -0.23
N PHE A 122 4.11 15.87 0.79
CA PHE A 122 3.27 14.70 0.62
C PHE A 122 2.10 15.00 -0.31
N GLU A 123 1.92 14.13 -1.30
CA GLU A 123 0.79 14.22 -2.20
C GLU A 123 -0.42 13.53 -1.58
N SER A 124 -1.58 14.16 -1.72
CA SER A 124 -2.86 13.64 -1.24
C SER A 124 -3.71 13.17 -2.41
N LEU A 125 -4.62 12.24 -2.13
CA LEU A 125 -5.50 11.67 -3.14
C LEU A 125 -6.96 11.98 -2.87
N SER A 126 -7.72 12.14 -3.95
CA SER A 126 -9.17 11.99 -3.95
C SER A 126 -9.52 10.56 -4.32
N LEU A 127 -9.99 9.78 -3.35
CA LEU A 127 -10.55 8.45 -3.61
C LEU A 127 -12.04 8.53 -3.90
N TYR A 128 -12.48 7.78 -4.89
CA TYR A 128 -13.85 7.76 -5.37
C TYR A 128 -14.31 6.32 -5.58
N ALA A 129 -15.22 5.84 -4.73
CA ALA A 129 -15.83 4.52 -4.86
C ALA A 129 -17.32 4.64 -5.18
N VAL A 130 -17.77 3.91 -6.20
CA VAL A 130 -19.18 3.76 -6.54
C VAL A 130 -19.60 2.33 -6.29
N VAL A 131 -20.56 2.11 -5.38
CA VAL A 131 -21.09 0.78 -5.05
C VAL A 131 -22.61 0.81 -5.21
N GLY A 132 -23.13 0.10 -6.22
CA GLY A 132 -24.57 0.10 -6.49
C GLY A 132 -25.18 1.50 -6.65
N ARG A 133 -24.43 2.42 -7.28
CA ARG A 133 -24.72 3.85 -7.47
C ARG A 133 -24.52 4.76 -6.26
N ASN A 134 -24.27 4.22 -5.07
CA ASN A 134 -23.86 5.05 -3.93
C ASN A 134 -22.40 5.46 -4.10
N VAL A 135 -22.13 6.74 -3.89
CA VAL A 135 -20.80 7.33 -4.05
C VAL A 135 -20.19 7.63 -2.70
N TYR A 136 -18.99 7.09 -2.48
CA TYR A 136 -18.14 7.38 -1.34
C TYR A 136 -16.93 8.15 -1.85
N LYS A 137 -16.82 9.42 -1.46
CA LYS A 137 -15.67 10.27 -1.75
C LYS A 137 -14.80 10.40 -0.51
N MET A 138 -13.49 10.47 -0.70
CA MET A 138 -12.51 10.76 0.33
C MET A 138 -11.46 11.71 -0.25
N PRO A 139 -11.66 13.03 -0.12
CA PRO A 139 -10.61 13.99 -0.42
C PRO A 139 -9.54 13.99 0.68
N GLY A 140 -8.35 14.50 0.37
CA GLY A 140 -7.24 14.58 1.30
C GLY A 140 -6.78 13.21 1.82
N ALA A 141 -6.92 12.16 1.01
CA ALA A 141 -6.61 10.81 1.43
C ALA A 141 -5.09 10.57 1.44
N ALA A 142 -4.60 10.06 2.57
CA ALA A 142 -3.23 9.60 2.77
C ALA A 142 -3.23 8.16 3.27
N GLY A 143 -2.18 7.39 2.96
CA GLY A 143 -2.22 5.95 3.19
C GLY A 143 -0.88 5.29 3.49
N ASN A 144 -0.97 3.99 3.74
CA ASN A 144 0.16 3.08 3.83
C ASN A 144 0.06 2.02 2.72
N VAL A 145 1.21 1.48 2.31
CA VAL A 145 1.30 0.38 1.34
C VAL A 145 2.14 -0.76 1.89
N LYS A 146 1.61 -1.97 1.74
CA LYS A 146 2.30 -3.21 2.07
C LYS A 146 2.31 -4.15 0.86
N LEU A 147 3.50 -4.44 0.38
CA LEU A 147 3.78 -5.47 -0.60
C LEU A 147 3.84 -6.83 0.08
N GLU A 148 3.16 -7.83 -0.46
CA GLU A 148 3.29 -9.21 0.01
C GLU A 148 3.17 -10.23 -1.12
N GLY A 149 3.87 -11.35 -0.98
CA GLY A 149 3.81 -12.44 -1.94
C GLY A 149 4.26 -13.76 -1.33
N ASN A 150 3.55 -14.83 -1.69
CA ASN A 150 3.88 -16.19 -1.30
C ASN A 150 4.09 -17.04 -2.56
N ALA A 151 5.01 -18.00 -2.48
CA ALA A 151 5.25 -18.95 -3.56
C ALA A 151 3.95 -19.68 -3.94
N ARG A 152 3.78 -19.94 -5.24
CA ARG A 152 2.58 -20.55 -5.81
C ARG A 152 1.32 -19.67 -5.71
N GLN A 153 1.46 -18.38 -5.37
CA GLN A 153 0.37 -17.40 -5.33
C GLN A 153 0.73 -16.14 -6.14
N LEU A 154 -0.27 -15.28 -6.36
CA LEU A 154 -0.06 -13.96 -6.94
C LEU A 154 0.36 -12.96 -5.84
N PRO A 155 1.33 -12.07 -6.09
CA PRO A 155 1.70 -11.02 -5.16
C PRO A 155 0.73 -9.83 -5.22
N TRP A 156 0.60 -9.12 -4.09
CA TRP A 156 -0.34 -8.02 -3.90
C TRP A 156 0.32 -6.80 -3.25
N LEU A 157 -0.16 -5.63 -3.62
CA LEU A 157 0.01 -4.36 -2.90
C LEU A 157 -1.27 -4.13 -2.11
N ASN A 158 -1.20 -4.23 -0.79
CA ASN A 158 -2.29 -3.87 0.10
C ASN A 158 -2.18 -2.40 0.47
N PHE A 159 -3.26 -1.67 0.27
CA PHE A 159 -3.37 -0.25 0.57
C PHE A 159 -4.40 -0.03 1.67
N GLU A 160 -4.06 0.86 2.58
CA GLU A 160 -4.96 1.38 3.60
C GLU A 160 -4.90 2.90 3.57
N PHE A 161 -6.04 3.54 3.28
CA PHE A 161 -6.16 4.99 3.18
C PHE A 161 -7.14 5.52 4.21
N THR A 162 -6.77 6.65 4.81
CA THR A 162 -7.63 7.50 5.63
C THR A 162 -7.83 8.81 4.88
N GLY A 163 -9.03 9.37 4.91
CA GLY A 163 -9.32 10.64 4.26
C GLY A 163 -10.59 11.28 4.82
N ALA A 164 -10.88 12.50 4.38
CA ALA A 164 -11.98 13.28 4.91
C ALA A 164 -13.34 12.62 4.59
N TRP A 165 -14.27 12.77 5.53
CA TRP A 165 -15.62 12.27 5.33
C TRP A 165 -16.41 13.19 4.40
N THR A 166 -17.21 12.60 3.51
CA THR A 166 -18.20 13.32 2.71
C THR A 166 -19.55 12.60 2.77
N PRO A 167 -20.68 13.32 2.69
CA PRO A 167 -22.00 12.72 2.55
C PRO A 167 -22.05 11.78 1.34
N VAL A 168 -22.74 10.66 1.51
CA VAL A 168 -22.95 9.71 0.42
C VAL A 168 -23.94 10.32 -0.57
N GLU A 169 -23.55 10.34 -1.85
CA GLU A 169 -24.40 10.78 -2.96
C GLU A 169 -24.80 9.58 -3.82
N THR A 170 -25.69 9.80 -4.79
CA THR A 170 -26.03 8.78 -5.79
C THR A 170 -25.75 9.27 -7.20
N VAL A 171 -25.34 8.35 -8.08
CA VAL A 171 -25.14 8.61 -9.51
C VAL A 171 -26.19 7.91 -10.36
N GLY A 172 -26.55 8.51 -11.50
CA GLY A 172 -27.55 7.94 -12.41
C GLY A 172 -27.11 6.62 -13.06
N ALA A 173 -25.80 6.42 -13.22
CA ALA A 173 -25.21 5.21 -13.79
C ALA A 173 -23.84 4.93 -13.16
N MET A 174 -23.35 3.70 -13.32
CA MET A 174 -21.97 3.37 -12.97
C MET A 174 -21.01 4.18 -13.86
N PRO A 175 -19.91 4.70 -13.31
CA PRO A 175 -18.94 5.45 -14.09
C PRO A 175 -18.23 4.53 -15.10
N ALA A 176 -17.83 5.09 -16.24
CA ALA A 176 -16.97 4.40 -17.18
C ALA A 176 -15.56 4.23 -16.59
N THR A 177 -14.96 3.04 -16.75
CA THR A 177 -13.63 2.71 -16.21
C THR A 177 -12.73 2.20 -17.33
N ALA A 178 -11.48 2.68 -17.37
CA ALA A 178 -10.44 2.23 -18.28
C ALA A 178 -9.12 2.03 -17.51
N PRO A 179 -9.04 1.02 -16.62
CA PRO A 179 -7.87 0.78 -15.80
C PRO A 179 -6.71 0.24 -16.66
N ASP A 180 -5.47 0.66 -16.40
CA ASP A 180 -4.26 0.20 -17.10
C ASP A 180 -3.41 -0.68 -16.16
N PHE A 181 -3.77 -1.96 -16.08
CA PHE A 181 -3.08 -2.96 -15.27
C PHE A 181 -2.65 -4.15 -16.12
N GLN A 182 -1.47 -4.67 -15.83
CA GLN A 182 -0.99 -5.92 -16.39
C GLN A 182 -1.36 -7.08 -15.49
N LEU A 183 -1.49 -8.28 -16.06
CA LEU A 183 -1.71 -9.48 -15.27
C LEU A 183 -0.48 -9.74 -14.37
N PRO A 184 -0.64 -9.81 -13.03
CA PRO A 184 0.46 -10.14 -12.13
C PRO A 184 1.03 -11.52 -12.45
N LEU A 185 2.34 -11.66 -12.32
CA LEU A 185 3.01 -12.94 -12.48
C LEU A 185 2.94 -13.72 -11.15
N GLY A 186 2.80 -15.04 -11.23
CA GLY A 186 2.85 -15.88 -10.02
C GLY A 186 4.25 -15.87 -9.40
N VAL A 187 4.34 -15.87 -8.06
CA VAL A 187 5.62 -15.97 -7.34
C VAL A 187 6.17 -17.39 -7.51
N ASN A 188 7.27 -17.51 -8.26
CA ASN A 188 7.95 -18.77 -8.54
C ASN A 188 9.41 -18.54 -8.96
N GLN A 189 10.15 -19.62 -9.24
CA GLN A 189 11.55 -19.54 -9.68
C GLN A 189 11.72 -18.87 -11.06
N ALA A 190 10.71 -18.81 -11.92
CA ALA A 190 10.86 -18.10 -13.19
C ALA A 190 10.73 -16.57 -12.99
N ASN A 191 9.85 -16.15 -12.09
CA ASN A 191 9.37 -14.78 -12.00
C ASN A 191 9.93 -13.99 -10.82
N THR A 192 10.46 -14.63 -9.78
CA THR A 192 10.88 -13.93 -8.55
C THR A 192 12.32 -14.27 -8.17
N ARG A 193 13.11 -13.25 -7.85
CA ARG A 193 14.48 -13.35 -7.31
C ARG A 193 14.58 -12.47 -6.07
N VAL A 194 15.06 -13.04 -4.98
CA VAL A 194 15.41 -12.29 -3.77
C VAL A 194 16.91 -12.39 -3.56
N LYS A 195 17.55 -11.26 -3.26
CA LYS A 195 18.96 -11.15 -2.95
C LYS A 195 19.12 -10.44 -1.61
N LEU A 196 20.00 -10.98 -0.77
CA LEU A 196 20.41 -10.37 0.48
C LEU A 196 21.94 -10.42 0.57
N GLY A 197 22.56 -9.25 0.70
CA GLY A 197 23.99 -9.07 0.46
C GLY A 197 24.36 -9.41 -0.99
N ALA A 198 25.34 -10.29 -1.15
CA ALA A 198 25.80 -10.72 -2.48
C ALA A 198 25.07 -11.97 -3.03
N LYS A 199 24.19 -12.60 -2.24
CA LYS A 199 23.67 -13.95 -2.54
C LYS A 199 22.17 -13.95 -2.81
N HIS A 200 21.74 -14.77 -3.78
CA HIS A 200 20.34 -15.06 -4.03
C HIS A 200 19.83 -16.18 -3.12
N TRP A 201 18.60 -16.01 -2.65
CA TRP A 201 17.97 -16.96 -1.73
C TRP A 201 16.68 -17.54 -2.32
N PRO A 202 16.45 -18.86 -2.20
CA PRO A 202 15.17 -19.47 -2.54
C PRO A 202 14.12 -19.00 -1.52
N CYS A 203 13.31 -18.03 -1.96
CA CYS A 203 12.31 -17.38 -1.14
C CYS A 203 10.94 -18.06 -1.31
N ASN A 204 10.31 -18.39 -0.19
CA ASN A 204 8.94 -18.86 -0.14
C ASN A 204 7.94 -17.73 0.07
N ALA A 205 8.27 -16.73 0.89
CA ALA A 205 7.37 -15.62 1.17
C ALA A 205 8.16 -14.34 1.42
N PHE A 206 7.62 -13.21 0.98
CA PHE A 206 8.15 -11.89 1.28
C PHE A 206 7.03 -10.93 1.67
N SER A 207 7.36 -10.01 2.56
CA SER A 207 6.51 -8.89 2.96
C SER A 207 7.38 -7.65 3.08
N ILE A 208 6.92 -6.53 2.54
CA ILE A 208 7.60 -5.23 2.64
C ILE A 208 6.51 -4.21 2.94
N ASP A 209 6.63 -3.55 4.08
CA ASP A 209 5.71 -2.54 4.55
C ASP A 209 6.44 -1.20 4.59
N LEU A 210 5.86 -0.19 3.96
CA LEU A 210 6.39 1.18 4.04
C LEU A 210 6.27 1.70 5.48
N GLY A 211 5.29 1.24 6.25
CA GLY A 211 5.15 1.51 7.68
C GLY A 211 4.82 2.97 7.96
N ASN A 212 3.99 3.59 7.12
CA ASN A 212 3.49 4.95 7.37
C ASN A 212 2.52 4.98 8.54
N THR A 213 2.72 5.95 9.44
CA THR A 213 1.73 6.34 10.45
C THR A 213 0.87 7.44 9.86
N VAL A 214 -0.38 7.11 9.52
CA VAL A 214 -1.37 8.07 9.01
C VAL A 214 -2.26 8.52 10.16
N THR A 215 -2.25 9.81 10.44
CA THR A 215 -3.05 10.41 11.52
C THR A 215 -4.06 11.39 10.96
N LYS A 216 -5.28 11.29 11.47
CA LYS A 216 -6.28 12.35 11.31
C LYS A 216 -5.99 13.44 12.34
N GLN A 217 -5.72 14.66 11.87
CA GLN A 217 -5.65 15.83 12.73
C GLN A 217 -7.00 16.53 12.69
N ASP A 218 -7.67 16.57 13.84
CA ASP A 218 -8.95 17.24 14.05
C ASP A 218 -8.75 18.30 15.14
N LEU A 219 -8.11 19.39 14.75
CA LEU A 219 -7.90 20.58 15.56
C LEU A 219 -8.94 21.64 15.18
N THR A 220 -9.13 22.65 16.02
CA THR A 220 -10.19 23.67 15.82
C THR A 220 -10.13 24.40 14.48
N GLU A 221 -8.94 24.54 13.88
CA GLU A 221 -8.73 25.20 12.58
C GLU A 221 -8.09 24.29 11.52
N VAL A 222 -7.76 23.04 11.88
CA VAL A 222 -7.06 22.10 10.98
C VAL A 222 -7.80 20.77 10.99
N ASP A 223 -8.29 20.37 9.81
CA ASP A 223 -9.02 19.12 9.57
C ASP A 223 -8.35 18.40 8.39
N ASN A 224 -7.17 17.84 8.64
CA ASN A 224 -6.34 17.21 7.62
C ASN A 224 -6.03 15.74 7.97
N THR A 225 -5.65 14.96 6.96
CA THR A 225 -5.06 13.63 7.14
C THR A 225 -3.63 13.68 6.68
N GLU A 226 -2.69 13.34 7.54
CA GLU A 226 -1.26 13.50 7.28
C GLU A 226 -0.46 12.25 7.66
N ILE A 227 0.62 12.01 6.93
CA ILE A 227 1.63 11.00 7.28
C ILE A 227 2.60 11.67 8.25
N THR A 228 2.64 11.19 9.50
CA THR A 228 3.44 11.83 10.58
C THR A 228 4.74 11.11 10.89
N ALA A 229 4.83 9.84 10.51
CA ALA A 229 6.04 9.04 10.67
C ALA A 229 6.07 7.93 9.64
N ARG A 230 7.26 7.40 9.39
CA ARG A 230 7.47 6.22 8.55
C ARG A 230 8.53 5.31 9.17
N ALA A 231 8.24 4.02 9.25
CA ALA A 231 9.14 3.00 9.73
C ALA A 231 9.08 1.77 8.83
N SER A 232 9.82 1.82 7.72
CA SER A 232 9.83 0.76 6.71
C SER A 232 10.39 -0.56 7.28
N THR A 233 9.58 -1.61 7.19
CA THR A 233 9.94 -2.95 7.66
C THR A 233 9.68 -3.99 6.58
N GLY A 234 10.26 -5.17 6.73
CA GLY A 234 9.97 -6.28 5.85
C GLY A 234 10.25 -7.61 6.51
N SER A 235 9.95 -8.67 5.79
CA SER A 235 10.37 -10.01 6.13
C SER A 235 10.55 -10.83 4.87
N ILE A 236 11.49 -11.76 4.92
CA ILE A 236 11.64 -12.80 3.91
C ILE A 236 11.68 -14.15 4.58
N THR A 237 11.02 -15.14 3.99
CA THR A 237 11.06 -16.54 4.42
C THR A 237 11.79 -17.34 3.37
N ILE A 238 12.96 -17.85 3.72
CA ILE A 238 13.88 -18.52 2.80
C ILE A 238 14.23 -19.91 3.32
N ARG A 239 14.71 -20.79 2.44
CA ARG A 239 15.20 -22.09 2.88
C ARG A 239 16.41 -21.93 3.79
N ASN A 240 16.39 -22.60 4.94
CA ASN A 240 17.53 -22.54 5.86
C ASN A 240 18.75 -23.29 5.30
N THR A 241 19.93 -22.90 5.76
CA THR A 241 21.20 -23.58 5.45
C THR A 241 21.91 -23.97 6.75
N LEU A 242 22.92 -24.83 6.66
CA LEU A 242 23.78 -25.12 7.81
C LEU A 242 24.41 -23.83 8.36
N ALA A 243 24.51 -23.71 9.68
CA ALA A 243 25.12 -22.54 10.33
C ALA A 243 26.58 -22.34 9.91
N SER A 244 27.31 -23.42 9.60
CA SER A 244 28.68 -23.34 9.05
C SER A 244 28.76 -22.71 7.66
N VAL A 245 27.66 -22.70 6.91
CA VAL A 245 27.54 -22.06 5.59
C VAL A 245 26.98 -20.65 5.75
N HIS A 246 25.96 -20.48 6.59
CA HIS A 246 25.35 -19.20 6.87
C HIS A 246 24.77 -19.17 8.29
N ASP A 247 25.43 -18.43 9.16
CA ASP A 247 25.02 -18.23 10.55
C ASP A 247 24.10 -17.02 10.65
N TRP A 248 22.80 -17.26 10.74
CA TRP A 248 21.79 -16.20 10.86
C TRP A 248 21.84 -15.48 12.20
N ASP A 249 22.27 -16.15 13.26
CA ASP A 249 22.35 -15.56 14.60
C ASP A 249 23.51 -14.57 14.68
N ALA A 250 24.65 -14.90 14.04
CA ALA A 250 25.78 -13.98 13.91
C ALA A 250 25.46 -12.73 13.05
N LEU A 251 24.43 -12.80 12.20
CA LEU A 251 24.01 -11.69 11.33
C LEU A 251 22.95 -10.78 11.96
N ILE A 252 22.47 -11.07 13.17
CA ILE A 252 21.52 -10.20 13.86
C ILE A 252 22.13 -8.80 14.01
N GLY A 253 21.42 -7.78 13.53
CA GLY A 253 21.85 -6.39 13.54
C GLY A 253 22.76 -5.98 12.39
N ALA A 254 23.25 -6.93 11.58
CA ALA A 254 24.01 -6.64 10.36
C ALA A 254 23.13 -5.93 9.32
N LYS A 255 23.72 -5.01 8.56
CA LYS A 255 23.06 -4.22 7.52
C LYS A 255 23.57 -4.70 6.16
N LEU A 256 22.70 -5.27 5.34
CA LEU A 256 23.05 -5.78 4.01
C LEU A 256 22.16 -5.14 2.95
N ALA A 257 22.65 -5.06 1.71
CA ALA A 257 21.81 -4.68 0.58
C ALA A 257 20.74 -5.77 0.35
N PHE A 258 19.50 -5.35 0.18
CA PHE A 258 18.36 -6.20 -0.14
C PHE A 258 17.80 -5.81 -1.50
N GLU A 259 17.46 -6.82 -2.30
CA GLU A 259 16.83 -6.63 -3.59
C GLU A 259 15.80 -7.74 -3.82
N LEU A 260 14.60 -7.35 -4.24
CA LEU A 260 13.54 -8.24 -4.70
C LEU A 260 13.21 -7.84 -6.13
N VAL A 261 13.42 -8.74 -7.09
CA VAL A 261 12.98 -8.56 -8.48
C VAL A 261 11.83 -9.51 -8.74
N HIS A 262 10.71 -8.98 -9.21
CA HIS A 262 9.57 -9.75 -9.66
C HIS A 262 9.22 -9.38 -11.11
N GLY A 263 9.48 -10.29 -12.05
CA GLY A 263 9.38 -10.07 -13.49
C GLY A 263 10.49 -10.78 -14.25
N GLN A 264 10.37 -10.82 -15.58
CA GLN A 264 11.31 -11.53 -16.46
C GLN A 264 12.02 -10.63 -17.49
N GLY A 265 11.54 -9.40 -17.72
CA GLY A 265 12.03 -8.54 -18.81
C GLY A 265 12.01 -7.05 -18.46
N ALA A 266 12.16 -6.20 -19.48
CA ALA A 266 12.06 -4.75 -19.32
C ALA A 266 10.62 -4.26 -19.10
N THR A 267 9.63 -5.13 -19.32
CA THR A 267 8.21 -4.87 -19.08
C THR A 267 7.68 -5.86 -18.03
N ASN A 268 6.59 -5.49 -17.38
CA ASN A 268 5.96 -6.28 -16.32
C ASN A 268 6.97 -6.76 -15.23
N THR A 269 7.96 -5.91 -14.92
CA THR A 269 8.95 -6.17 -13.87
C THR A 269 8.89 -5.08 -12.83
N LEU A 270 8.98 -5.48 -11.57
CA LEU A 270 9.12 -4.58 -10.45
C LEU A 270 10.33 -5.01 -9.61
N THR A 271 11.13 -4.02 -9.23
CA THR A 271 12.29 -4.19 -8.37
C THR A 271 12.10 -3.37 -7.11
N VAL A 272 12.23 -4.03 -5.96
CA VAL A 272 12.36 -3.38 -4.66
C VAL A 272 13.82 -3.42 -4.26
N ALA A 273 14.42 -2.28 -3.96
CA ALA A 273 15.79 -2.20 -3.50
C ALA A 273 15.89 -1.47 -2.17
N ALA A 274 16.66 -2.02 -1.23
CA ALA A 274 16.98 -1.37 0.03
C ALA A 274 18.49 -1.52 0.29
N PRO A 275 19.28 -0.43 0.21
CA PRO A 275 20.73 -0.51 0.37
C PRO A 275 21.18 -1.01 1.75
N ARG A 276 20.37 -0.80 2.79
CA ARG A 276 20.71 -1.12 4.19
C ARG A 276 19.53 -1.81 4.90
N ALA A 277 19.26 -3.05 4.54
CA ALA A 277 18.34 -3.91 5.28
C ALA A 277 19.05 -4.50 6.51
N GLN A 278 18.62 -4.08 7.70
CA GLN A 278 19.10 -4.64 8.96
C GLN A 278 18.34 -5.94 9.29
N ILE A 279 19.09 -7.00 9.53
CA ILE A 279 18.53 -8.31 9.91
C ILE A 279 18.13 -8.28 11.38
N GLY A 280 16.88 -8.65 11.67
CA GLY A 280 16.37 -8.86 13.02
C GLY A 280 16.55 -10.30 13.50
N LYS A 281 15.77 -10.69 14.50
CA LYS A 281 15.86 -12.04 15.09
C LYS A 281 15.25 -13.07 14.14
N PRO A 282 16.02 -14.06 13.65
CA PRO A 282 15.48 -15.11 12.79
C PRO A 282 14.47 -15.96 13.55
N THR A 283 13.43 -16.43 12.86
CA THR A 283 12.52 -17.46 13.38
C THR A 283 12.51 -18.66 12.43
N PHE A 284 12.38 -19.86 12.99
CA PHE A 284 12.33 -21.08 12.19
C PHE A 284 10.90 -21.53 11.97
N GLY A 285 10.65 -22.04 10.78
CA GLY A 285 9.41 -22.71 10.39
C GLY A 285 9.71 -23.96 9.59
N GLU A 286 8.66 -24.63 9.16
CA GLU A 286 8.73 -25.82 8.33
C GLU A 286 7.76 -25.66 7.15
N GLN A 287 8.20 -26.14 5.99
CA GLN A 287 7.37 -26.23 4.80
C GLN A 287 7.80 -27.42 3.93
N ASP A 288 6.84 -28.24 3.53
CA ASP A 288 7.05 -29.42 2.67
C ASP A 288 8.16 -30.35 3.23
N GLY A 289 8.28 -30.46 4.56
CA GLY A 289 9.30 -31.22 5.29
C GLY A 289 10.67 -30.56 5.39
N VAL A 290 10.83 -29.31 4.92
CA VAL A 290 12.10 -28.58 4.89
C VAL A 290 12.07 -27.41 5.87
N GLN A 291 13.16 -27.24 6.63
CA GLN A 291 13.29 -26.10 7.53
C GLN A 291 13.43 -24.79 6.76
N MET A 292 12.56 -23.84 7.09
CA MET A 292 12.57 -22.47 6.60
C MET A 292 13.04 -21.53 7.70
N VAL A 293 13.64 -20.41 7.31
CA VAL A 293 14.00 -19.31 8.20
C VAL A 293 13.30 -18.05 7.74
N THR A 294 12.58 -17.40 8.65
CA THR A 294 11.98 -16.09 8.44
C THR A 294 12.92 -15.04 9.04
N LEU A 295 13.39 -14.14 8.19
CA LEU A 295 14.27 -13.04 8.54
C LEU A 295 13.44 -11.75 8.55
N PRO A 296 13.16 -11.17 9.73
CA PRO A 296 12.62 -9.82 9.78
C PRO A 296 13.70 -8.82 9.36
N LEU A 297 13.33 -7.84 8.55
CA LEU A 297 14.19 -6.80 8.01
C LEU A 297 13.69 -5.44 8.48
N LYS A 298 14.61 -4.54 8.82
CA LYS A 298 14.35 -3.11 8.99
C LYS A 298 15.10 -2.35 7.91
N PHE A 299 14.41 -1.53 7.14
CA PHE A 299 15.05 -0.75 6.09
C PHE A 299 15.52 0.58 6.68
N ILE A 300 16.84 0.81 6.66
CA ILE A 300 17.46 1.94 7.35
C ILE A 300 17.94 2.95 6.31
N PRO A 301 17.57 4.23 6.40
CA PRO A 301 18.10 5.25 5.48
C PRO A 301 19.61 5.43 5.70
N SER A 302 20.31 5.86 4.66
CA SER A 302 21.68 6.37 4.77
C SER A 302 21.70 7.75 5.46
N PRO A 303 22.89 8.30 5.73
CA PRO A 303 23.00 9.68 6.20
C PRO A 303 22.42 10.73 5.24
N ALA A 304 22.18 10.39 3.97
CA ALA A 304 21.53 11.28 3.01
C ALA A 304 20.00 11.40 3.24
N GLY A 305 19.40 10.47 4.00
CA GLY A 305 17.97 10.43 4.28
C GLY A 305 17.12 9.89 3.12
N ASN A 306 15.90 9.44 3.45
CA ASN A 306 14.83 9.04 2.51
C ASN A 306 15.21 8.05 1.40
N ASP A 307 16.27 7.26 1.60
CA ASP A 307 16.79 6.26 0.67
C ASP A 307 16.76 4.84 1.27
N GLU A 308 15.90 4.61 2.26
CA GLU A 308 15.77 3.32 2.94
C GLU A 308 15.24 2.21 2.01
N LEU A 309 14.39 2.56 1.04
CA LEU A 309 13.71 1.65 0.13
C LEU A 309 13.38 2.39 -1.16
N THR A 310 13.53 1.74 -2.31
CA THR A 310 12.99 2.23 -3.59
C THR A 310 12.20 1.14 -4.28
N LEU A 311 11.19 1.56 -5.03
CA LEU A 311 10.38 0.72 -5.90
C LEU A 311 10.62 1.19 -7.33
N ARG A 312 11.03 0.29 -8.21
CA ARG A 312 11.28 0.59 -9.61
C ARG A 312 10.43 -0.32 -10.48
N VAL A 313 9.78 0.27 -11.49
CA VAL A 313 8.92 -0.42 -12.47
C VAL A 313 9.37 -0.11 -13.88
#